data_AF-A0A0Q9ELJ2-F1
#
_entry.id   AF-A0A0Q9ELJ2-F1
#
_cell.length_a   1.000
_cell.length_b   1.000
_cell.length_c   1.000
_cell.angle_alpha   90.00
_cell.angle_beta   90.00
_cell.angle_gamma   90.00
#
_symmetry.space_group_name_H-M   'P 1'
#
loop_
_entity.id
_entity.type
_entity.pdbx_description
1 polymer ?
#
loop_
_entity_poly.entity_id
_entity_poly.type
_entity_poly.pdbx_seq_one_letter_code
_entity_poly.pdbx_strand_id
1 'polypeptide(L)'
;MFKVSLREHALLSVLVGLQRGVQPETSHLKHCLVEEGLALSREGRLCLSEAGNTLLQGLQHLLWAEVEALQQVLANRNAAATQGYARAPATE
;
A
#
# COMPACT_ATOMS: atom_id res chain seq x y z
N MET A 1 15.62 -0.36 0.49
CA MET A 1 15.19 -1.44 -0.44
C MET A 1 13.68 -1.47 -0.37
N PHE A 2 13.00 -0.87 -1.34
CA PHE A 2 11.53 -0.77 -1.37
C PHE A 2 10.97 -2.11 -1.85
N LYS A 3 10.39 -2.88 -0.93
CA LYS A 3 9.73 -4.15 -1.24
C LYS A 3 8.57 -4.32 -0.26
N VAL A 4 7.43 -3.76 -0.61
CA VAL A 4 6.16 -4.41 -0.29
C VAL A 4 6.16 -5.74 -1.05
N SER A 5 6.16 -6.84 -0.32
CA SER A 5 6.06 -8.17 -0.90
C SER A 5 4.72 -8.32 -1.63
N LEU A 6 4.70 -9.16 -2.68
CA LEU A 6 3.46 -9.54 -3.37
C LEU A 6 2.36 -10.03 -2.41
N ARG A 7 2.78 -10.64 -1.29
CA ARG A 7 1.90 -11.09 -0.20
C ARG A 7 1.25 -9.93 0.54
N GLU A 8 1.99 -8.90 0.92
CA GLU A 8 1.46 -7.71 1.61
C GLU A 8 0.52 -6.91 0.70
N HIS A 9 0.84 -6.81 -0.59
CA HIS A 9 -0.06 -6.20 -1.56
C HIS A 9 -1.37 -7.00 -1.69
N ALA A 10 -1.29 -8.33 -1.82
CA ALA A 10 -2.49 -9.16 -1.91
C ALA A 10 -3.36 -9.04 -0.66
N LEU A 11 -2.74 -9.04 0.53
CA LEU A 11 -3.44 -8.86 1.80
C LEU A 11 -4.10 -7.48 1.88
N LEU A 12 -3.40 -6.41 1.52
CA LEU A 12 -3.97 -5.07 1.48
C LEU A 12 -5.19 -5.00 0.56
N SER A 13 -5.11 -5.57 -0.65
CA SER A 13 -6.24 -5.58 -1.59
C SER A 13 -7.46 -6.27 -1.00
N VAL A 14 -7.27 -7.38 -0.28
CA VAL A 14 -8.35 -8.10 0.42
C VAL A 14 -8.94 -7.26 1.56
N LEU A 15 -8.11 -6.67 2.42
CA LEU A 15 -8.57 -5.86 3.55
C LEU A 15 -9.30 -4.59 3.09
N VAL A 16 -8.78 -3.93 2.04
CA VAL A 16 -9.44 -2.80 1.39
C VAL A 16 -10.78 -3.22 0.76
N GLY A 17 -10.84 -4.39 0.14
CA GLY A 17 -12.07 -4.95 -0.40
C GLY A 17 -13.12 -5.12 0.68
N LEU A 18 -12.76 -5.74 1.81
CA LEU A 18 -13.64 -5.92 2.96
C LEU A 18 -14.11 -4.59 3.55
N GLN A 19 -13.23 -3.59 3.68
CA GLN A 19 -13.60 -2.24 4.13
C GLN A 19 -14.67 -1.61 3.23
N ARG A 20 -14.64 -1.92 1.93
CA ARG A 20 -15.59 -1.47 0.92
C ARG A 20 -16.82 -2.38 0.77
N GLY A 21 -16.94 -3.42 1.60
CA GLY A 21 -18.06 -4.37 1.56
C GLY A 21 -17.92 -5.48 0.51
N VAL A 22 -16.79 -5.57 -0.20
CA VAL A 22 -16.49 -6.67 -1.13
C VAL A 22 -16.18 -7.93 -0.34
N GLN A 23 -16.90 -9.01 -0.62
CA GLN A 23 -16.72 -10.28 0.05
C GLN A 23 -15.66 -11.11 -0.67
N PRO A 24 -14.80 -11.85 0.06
CA PRO A 24 -13.84 -12.76 -0.54
C PRO A 24 -14.56 -13.82 -1.38
N GLU A 25 -14.01 -14.19 -2.54
CA GLU A 25 -14.67 -15.15 -3.43
C GLU A 25 -14.55 -16.60 -2.94
N THR A 26 -13.43 -16.94 -2.30
CA THR A 26 -13.14 -18.31 -1.86
C THR A 26 -13.43 -18.51 -0.38
N SER A 27 -14.02 -19.66 -0.02
CA SER A 27 -14.26 -20.05 1.37
C SER A 27 -12.97 -20.17 2.19
N HIS A 28 -11.87 -20.59 1.55
CA HIS A 28 -10.56 -20.66 2.18
C HIS A 28 -10.09 -19.28 2.67
N LEU A 29 -10.16 -18.24 1.81
CA LEU A 29 -9.74 -16.90 2.20
C LEU A 29 -10.62 -16.33 3.32
N LYS A 30 -11.94 -16.59 3.27
CA LYS A 30 -12.86 -16.25 4.36
C LYS A 30 -12.45 -16.89 5.68
N HIS A 31 -12.11 -18.18 5.68
CA HIS A 31 -11.65 -18.90 6.87
C HIS A 31 -10.36 -18.30 7.42
N CYS A 32 -9.35 -18.11 6.58
CA CYS A 32 -8.07 -17.56 7.01
C CYS A 32 -8.22 -16.17 7.65
N LEU A 33 -9.06 -15.29 7.08
CA LEU A 33 -9.28 -13.95 7.64
C LEU A 33 -9.91 -13.99 9.03
N VAL A 34 -10.79 -14.95 9.29
CA VAL A 34 -11.42 -15.14 10.62
C VAL A 34 -10.44 -15.79 11.59
N GLU A 35 -9.72 -16.81 11.15
CA GLU A 35 -8.74 -17.55 11.96
C GLU A 35 -7.58 -16.65 12.41
N GLU A 36 -7.10 -15.77 11.53
CA GLU A 36 -6.08 -14.76 11.83
C GLU A 36 -6.64 -13.56 12.64
N GLY A 37 -7.93 -13.57 12.97
CA GLY A 37 -8.58 -12.51 13.74
C GLY A 37 -8.68 -11.17 13.00
N LEU A 38 -8.50 -11.15 11.68
CA LEU A 38 -8.55 -9.94 10.84
C LEU A 38 -9.97 -9.58 10.39
N ALA A 39 -10.89 -10.53 10.42
CA ALA A 39 -12.29 -10.33 10.06
C ALA A 39 -13.24 -11.05 11.01
N LEU A 40 -14.46 -10.53 11.11
CA LEU A 40 -15.56 -11.08 11.90
C LEU A 40 -16.77 -11.28 11.00
N SER A 41 -17.52 -12.36 11.22
CA SER A 41 -18.81 -12.57 10.56
C SER A 41 -19.90 -11.80 11.31
N ARG A 42 -20.54 -10.84 10.64
CA ARG A 42 -21.66 -10.06 11.15
C ARG A 42 -22.79 -10.08 10.11
N GLU A 43 -23.98 -10.51 10.54
CA GLU A 43 -25.18 -10.53 9.68
C GLU A 43 -24.98 -11.32 8.36
N GLY A 44 -24.20 -12.40 8.42
CA GLY A 44 -23.89 -13.24 7.25
C GLY A 44 -22.85 -12.67 6.28
N ARG A 45 -22.18 -11.57 6.66
CA ARG A 45 -21.10 -10.96 5.88
C ARG A 45 -19.83 -10.84 6.71
N LEU A 46 -18.68 -10.89 6.05
CA LEU A 46 -17.42 -10.56 6.69
C LEU A 46 -17.22 -9.05 6.76
N CYS A 47 -16.87 -8.58 7.94
CA CYS A 47 -16.44 -7.22 8.24
C CYS A 47 -15.03 -7.26 8.84
N LEU A 48 -14.25 -6.19 8.67
CA LEU A 48 -12.96 -6.08 9.34
C LEU A 48 -13.14 -6.08 10.86
N SER A 49 -12.29 -6.84 11.55
CA SER A 49 -12.13 -6.72 12.99
C SER A 49 -11.39 -5.42 13.32
N GLU A 50 -11.25 -5.11 14.61
CA GLU A 50 -10.38 -4.01 15.05
C GLU A 50 -8.92 -4.24 14.62
N ALA A 51 -8.40 -5.45 14.85
CA ALA A 51 -7.05 -5.83 14.42
C ALA A 51 -6.88 -5.73 12.88
N GLY A 52 -7.90 -6.14 12.11
CA GLY A 52 -7.91 -5.99 10.66
C GLY A 52 -7.88 -4.54 10.20
N ASN A 53 -8.61 -3.65 10.89
CA ASN A 53 -8.56 -2.21 10.63
C ASN A 53 -7.20 -1.60 10.97
N THR A 54 -6.62 -1.94 12.12
CA THR A 54 -5.29 -1.47 12.51
C THR A 54 -4.21 -1.92 11.52
N LEU A 55 -4.26 -3.19 11.09
CA LEU A 55 -3.34 -3.71 10.08
C LEU A 55 -3.51 -2.99 8.74
N LEU A 56 -4.76 -2.77 8.31
CA LEU A 56 -5.05 -2.03 7.08
C LEU A 56 -4.47 -0.61 7.11
N GLN A 57 -4.68 0.12 8.21
CA GLN A 57 -4.09 1.46 8.39
C GLN A 57 -2.56 1.41 8.34
N GLY A 58 -1.94 0.45 9.03
CA GLY A 58 -0.48 0.29 9.00
C GLY A 58 0.06 0.04 7.59
N LEU A 59 -0.58 -0.86 6.83
CA LEU A 59 -0.19 -1.15 5.45
C LEU A 59 -0.37 0.08 4.52
N GLN A 60 -1.44 0.85 4.72
CA GLN A 60 -1.67 2.10 3.97
C GLN A 60 -0.60 3.15 4.27
N HIS A 61 -0.22 3.31 5.54
CA HIS A 61 0.85 4.23 5.94
C HIS A 61 2.21 3.84 5.37
N LEU A 62 2.55 2.55 5.37
CA LEU A 62 3.79 2.06 4.77
C LEU A 62 3.84 2.36 3.27
N LEU A 63 2.77 2.07 2.54
CA LEU A 63 2.70 2.38 1.11
C LEU A 63 2.80 3.88 0.83
N TRP A 64 2.14 4.71 1.64
CA TRP A 64 2.23 6.15 1.50
C TRP A 64 3.68 6.65 1.67
N ALA A 65 4.37 6.19 2.72
CA ALA A 65 5.76 6.55 2.96
C ALA A 65 6.69 6.09 1.82
N GLU A 66 6.43 4.92 1.22
CA GLU A 66 7.19 4.48 0.05
C GLU A 66 6.95 5.36 -1.17
N VAL A 67 5.69 5.76 -1.43
CA VAL A 67 5.35 6.68 -2.53
C VAL A 67 6.03 8.03 -2.33
N GLU A 68 5.99 8.60 -1.13
CA GLU A 68 6.68 9.86 -0.80
C GLU A 68 8.20 9.76 -1.02
N ALA A 69 8.82 8.66 -0.58
CA ALA A 69 10.25 8.44 -0.78
C ALA A 69 10.62 8.32 -2.26
N LEU A 70 9.81 7.61 -3.07
CA LEU A 70 10.01 7.52 -4.52
C LEU A 70 9.82 8.88 -5.21
N GLN A 71 8.81 9.65 -4.82
CA GLN A 71 8.59 11.01 -5.31
C GLN A 71 9.78 11.92 -5.00
N GLN A 72 10.36 11.83 -3.79
CA GLN A 72 11.55 12.59 -3.42
C GLN A 72 12.77 12.20 -4.26
N VAL A 73 12.98 10.90 -4.51
CA VAL A 73 14.07 10.43 -5.38
C VAL A 73 13.90 10.96 -6.82
N LEU A 74 12.68 10.93 -7.34
CA LEU A 74 12.38 11.47 -8.68
C LEU A 74 12.58 12.99 -8.72
N ALA A 75 12.13 13.72 -7.70
CA ALA A 75 12.32 15.16 -7.59
C ALA A 75 13.82 15.54 -7.55
N ASN A 76 14.62 14.82 -6.75
CA ASN A 76 16.07 15.02 -6.67
C ASN A 76 16.77 14.75 -8.00
N ARG A 77 16.37 13.69 -8.71
CA ARG A 77 16.91 13.36 -10.05
C ARG A 77 16.55 14.43 -11.08
N ASN A 78 15.31 14.91 -11.06
CA ASN A 78 14.87 15.98 -11.95
C ASN A 78 15.64 17.28 -11.68
N ALA A 79 15.83 17.66 -10.40
CA ALA A 79 16.61 18.84 -10.03
C ALA A 79 18.09 18.74 -10.44
N ALA A 80 18.69 17.55 -10.32
CA ALA A 80 20.05 17.30 -10.81
C ALA A 80 20.15 17.37 -12.33
N ALA A 81 19.13 16.91 -13.06
CA ALA A 81 19.09 16.99 -14.53
C ALA A 81 18.94 18.43 -15.05
N THR A 82 18.19 19.30 -14.37
CA THR A 82 18.05 20.72 -14.76
C THR A 82 19.29 21.55 -14.46
N GLN A 83 20.10 21.19 -13.46
CA GLN A 83 21.36 21.88 -13.15
C GLN A 83 22.50 21.57 -14.14
N GLY A 84 22.44 20.46 -14.87
CA GLY A 84 23.43 20.07 -15.87
C GLY A 84 23.41 20.88 -17.18
N TYR A 85 22.32 21.59 -17.48
CA TYR A 85 22.18 22.40 -18.71
C TYR A 85 22.49 23.89 -18.53
N ALA A 86 22.73 24.38 -17.31
CA ALA A 86 22.88 25.80 -17.02
C ALA A 86 24.34 26.31 -17.03
N ARG A 87 25.31 25.55 -17.55
CA ARG A 87 26.71 26.00 -17.57
C ARG A 87 27.47 25.55 -18.81
N ALA A 88 27.03 25.98 -19.98
CA ALA A 88 27.97 26.27 -21.06
C ALA A 88 28.49 27.70 -20.80
N PRO A 89 29.77 27.92 -20.48
CA PRO A 89 30.32 29.27 -20.47
C PRO A 89 30.20 29.85 -21.88
N ALA A 90 29.77 31.11 -21.96
CA ALA A 90 29.74 31.87 -23.20
C ALA A 90 31.13 31.82 -23.85
N THR A 91 31.21 31.27 -25.06
CA THR A 91 32.38 31.42 -25.92
C THR A 91 32.34 32.82 -26.51
N GLU A 92 33.35 33.60 -26.14
CA GLU A 92 33.77 34.87 -26.74
C GLU A 92 33.98 34.78 -28.26
#